data_AF-A0A8J2Q4Z6-F1
#
_entry.id   AF-A0A8J2Q4Z6-F1
#
_cell.length_a   1.000
_cell.length_b   1.000
_cell.length_c   1.000
_cell.angle_alpha   90.00
_cell.angle_beta   90.00
_cell.angle_gamma   90.00
#
_symmetry.space_group_name_H-M   'P 1'
#
loop_
_entity.id
_entity.type
_entity.pdbx_description
1 polymer ?
#
loop_
_entity_poly.entity_id
_entity_poly.type
_entity_poly.pdbx_seq_one_letter_code
_entity_poly.pdbx_strand_id
1 'polypeptide(L)' 'MLKDSGKYVYGVTDTLQALEMGAIEILICWENLDIVRYQLKNPVTGEEKLLYLDPDQEKNKTHFTESS' A
#
# COMPACT_ATOMS: atom_id res chain seq x y z
N MET A 1 -18.87 15.16 15.71
CA MET A 1 -17.76 16.11 15.94
C MET A 1 -16.43 15.55 15.44
N LEU A 2 -15.86 14.46 15.98
CA LEU A 2 -14.63 13.88 15.40
C LEU A 2 -14.89 13.21 14.02
N LYS A 3 -16.04 12.54 13.89
CA LYS A 3 -16.47 11.84 12.66
C LYS A 3 -16.70 12.74 11.44
N ASP A 4 -16.84 14.05 11.64
CA ASP A 4 -17.32 14.97 10.59
C ASP A 4 -16.20 15.87 10.02
N SER A 5 -14.98 15.77 10.53
CA SER A 5 -13.87 16.64 10.10
C SER A 5 -13.12 16.14 8.85
N GLY A 6 -13.30 14.88 8.47
CA GLY A 6 -12.60 14.25 7.34
C GLY A 6 -11.08 14.07 7.53
N LYS A 7 -10.56 14.31 8.74
CA LYS A 7 -9.11 14.31 9.05
C LYS A 7 -8.55 12.94 9.46
N TYR A 8 -9.13 11.86 8.95
CA TYR A 8 -8.60 10.52 9.18
C TYR A 8 -8.74 9.69 7.90
N VAL A 9 -7.75 8.86 7.64
CA VAL A 9 -7.73 7.87 6.58
C VAL A 9 -7.50 6.49 7.19
N TYR A 10 -7.93 5.44 6.51
CA TYR A 10 -7.77 4.07 6.98
C TYR A 10 -7.41 3.17 5.81
N GLY A 11 -6.79 2.03 6.12
CA GLY A 11 -6.25 1.13 5.09
C GLY A 11 -4.93 1.64 4.50
N VAL A 12 -4.19 0.74 3.87
CA VAL A 12 -2.82 1.03 3.43
C VAL A 12 -2.78 2.00 2.24
N THR A 13 -3.67 1.85 1.26
CA THR A 13 -3.70 2.70 0.07
C THR A 13 -3.89 4.18 0.42
N ASP A 14 -4.95 4.50 1.17
CA ASP A 14 -5.28 5.89 1.50
C ASP A 14 -4.25 6.49 2.46
N THR A 15 -3.71 5.68 3.38
CA THR A 15 -2.64 6.11 4.29
C THR A 15 -1.35 6.42 3.55
N LEU A 16 -0.94 5.58 2.59
CA LEU A 16 0.26 5.84 1.78
C LEU A 16 0.10 7.08 0.90
N GLN A 17 -1.06 7.26 0.26
CA GLN A 17 -1.34 8.46 -0.52
C GLN A 17 -1.30 9.72 0.35
N ALA A 18 -1.92 9.70 1.53
CA ALA A 18 -1.87 10.81 2.47
C ALA A 18 -0.45 11.08 2.99
N LEU A 19 0.38 10.03 3.14
CA LEU A 19 1.79 10.16 3.52
C LEU A 19 2.60 10.82 2.40
N GLU A 20 2.40 10.43 1.14
CA GLU A 20 3.05 11.02 -0.04
C GLU A 20 2.67 12.50 -0.22
N MET A 21 1.43 12.85 0.10
CA MET A 21 0.95 14.24 0.08
C MET A 21 1.42 15.07 1.29
N GLY A 22 2.06 14.47 2.28
CA GLY A 22 2.49 15.14 3.53
C GLY A 22 1.32 15.56 4.43
N ALA A 23 0.16 14.92 4.30
CA ALA A 23 -1.06 15.25 5.04
C ALA A 23 -1.17 14.54 6.40
N ILE A 24 -0.26 13.60 6.70
CA ILE A 24 -0.26 12.82 7.94
C ILE A 24 0.58 13.51 9.01
N GLU A 25 -0.05 13.86 10.12
CA GLU A 25 0.63 14.33 11.34
C GLU A 25 0.93 13.17 12.30
N ILE A 26 -0.03 12.24 12.47
CA ILE A 26 0.09 11.09 13.37
C ILE A 26 -0.24 9.82 12.58
N LEU A 27 0.72 8.91 12.50
CA LEU A 27 0.54 7.58 11.91
C LEU A 27 0.36 6.55 13.03
N ILE A 28 -0.75 5.82 13.00
CA ILE A 28 -1.04 4.73 13.94
C ILE A 28 -0.94 3.42 13.17
N CYS A 29 0.00 2.56 13.57
CA CYS A 29 0.17 1.24 12.99
C CYS A 29 -0.22 0.17 14.01
N TRP A 30 -0.87 -0.89 13.55
CA TRP A 30 -1.09 -2.07 14.35
C TRP A 30 0.18 -2.93 14.37
N GLU A 31 0.52 -3.51 15.52
CA GLU A 31 1.75 -4.29 15.68
C GLU A 31 1.79 -5.55 14.80
N ASN A 32 0.63 -6.19 14.61
CA ASN A 32 0.49 -7.38 13.77
C ASN A 32 -0.11 -7.02 12.40
N LEU A 33 0.41 -5.95 11.77
CA LEU A 33 -0.02 -5.56 10.43
C LEU A 33 0.58 -6.54 9.41
N ASP A 34 -0.24 -7.48 8.97
CA ASP A 34 0.11 -8.48 7.97
C ASP A 34 0.04 -7.88 6.56
N ILE A 35 0.92 -6.93 6.25
CA ILE A 35 1.04 -6.35 4.90
C ILE A 35 2.51 -6.26 4.53
N VAL A 36 2.87 -6.82 3.37
CA VAL A 36 4.24 -6.87 2.89
C VAL A 36 4.41 -5.93 1.70
N ARG A 37 5.50 -5.13 1.73
CA ARG A 37 5.90 -4.25 0.64
C ARG A 37 6.86 -4.98 -0.30
N TYR A 38 6.43 -5.18 -1.54
CA TYR A 38 7.24 -5.75 -2.61
C TYR A 38 7.70 -4.66 -3.58
N GLN A 39 8.97 -4.71 -3.97
CA GLN A 39 9.51 -3.94 -5.08
C GLN A 39 9.85 -4.91 -6.20
N LEU A 40 9.08 -4.85 -7.28
CA LEU A 40 9.29 -5.64 -8.48
C LEU A 40 10.05 -4.81 -9.50
N LYS A 41 11.00 -5.43 -10.19
CA LYS A 41 11.73 -4.81 -11.29
C LYS A 41 11.52 -5.65 -12.55
N ASN A 42 11.01 -5.03 -13.60
CA ASN A 42 10.88 -5.68 -14.90
C ASN A 42 12.28 -5.82 -15.52
N PRO A 43 12.79 -7.04 -15.77
CA PRO A 43 14.13 -7.23 -16.30
C PRO A 43 14.28 -6.78 -17.76
N VAL A 44 13.17 -6.62 -18.50
CA VAL A 44 13.16 -6.26 -19.92
C VAL A 44 13.03 -4.74 -20.10
N THR A 45 12.06 -4.10 -19.44
CA THR A 45 11.83 -2.66 -19.57
C THR A 45 12.62 -1.84 -18.54
N GLY A 46 13.09 -2.47 -17.47
CA GLY A 46 13.75 -1.80 -16.35
C GLY A 46 12.80 -1.08 -15.40
N GLU A 47 11.48 -1.13 -15.65
CA GLU A 47 10.47 -0.47 -14.83
C GLU A 47 10.37 -1.08 -13.43
N GLU A 48 10.16 -0.22 -12.44
CA GLU A 48 9.98 -0.63 -11.05
C GLU A 48 8.53 -0.43 -10.63
N LYS A 49 7.97 -1.44 -9.96
CA LYS A 49 6.60 -1.44 -9.45
C LYS A 49 6.61 -1.76 -7.97
N LEU A 50 5.94 -0.93 -7.18
CA LEU A 50 5.72 -1.16 -5.76
C LEU A 50 4.35 -1.79 -5.55
N LEU A 51 4.31 -2.87 -4.76
CA LEU A 51 3.08 -3.54 -4.35
C LEU A 51 3.03 -3.63 -2.83
N TYR A 52 1.83 -3.49 -2.27
CA TYR A 52 1.54 -3.68 -0.84
C TYR A 52 0.45 -4.74 -0.77
N LEU A 53 0.80 -5.96 -0.37
CA LEU A 53 -0.08 -7.11 -0.43
C LEU A 53 -0.34 -7.66 0.98
N ASP A 54 -1.58 -8.06 1.23
CA ASP A 54 -1.95 -8.89 2.37
C ASP A 54 -1.71 -10.39 2.06
N PRO A 55 -1.69 -11.29 3.06
CA PRO A 55 -1.40 -12.71 2.87
C PRO A 55 -2.37 -13.45 1.94
N ASP A 56 -3.59 -12.93 1.76
CA ASP A 56 -4.56 -13.51 0.84
C ASP A 56 -4.30 -13.05 -0.60
N GLN A 57 -3.86 -11.80 -0.79
CA GLN A 57 -3.41 -11.28 -2.09
C GLN A 57 -2.07 -11.88 -2.54
N GLU A 58 -1.16 -12.19 -1.61
CA GLU A 58 0.12 -12.85 -1.92
C GLU A 58 -0.08 -14.22 -2.60
N LYS A 59 -1.14 -14.95 -2.24
CA LYS A 59 -1.47 -16.25 -2.85
C LYS A 59 -1.86 -16.11 -4.33
N ASN A 60 -2.32 -14.93 -4.73
CA ASN A 60 -2.74 -14.67 -6.10
C ASN A 60 -1.57 -14.18 -6.96
N LYS A 61 -0.96 -15.12 -7.69
CA LYS A 61 0.19 -14.86 -8.57
C LYS A 61 -0.06 -13.84 -9.68
N THR A 62 -1.32 -13.53 -10.00
CA THR A 62 -1.64 -12.49 -11.02
C THR A 62 -1.15 -11.10 -10.63
N HIS A 63 -0.96 -10.80 -9.34
CA HIS A 63 -0.38 -9.52 -8.92
C HIS A 63 1.11 -9.37 -9.26
N PHE A 64 1.80 -10.49 -9.50
CA PHE A 64 3.24 -10.54 -9.83
C PHE A 64 3.52 -10.71 -11.32
N THR A 65 2.50 -11.05 -12.12
CA THR A 65 2.63 -11.23 -13.57
C THR A 65 1.71 -10.24 -14.27
N GLU A 66 2.26 -9.20 -14.88
CA GLU A 66 1.52 -8.48 -15.92
C GLU A 66 1.29 -9.46 -17.08
N SER A 67 0.04 -9.84 -17.28
CA SER A 67 -0.39 -10.47 -18.52
C SER A 67 -0.09 -9.47 -19.64
N SER A 68 0.74 -9.92 -20.58
CA SER A 68 1.18 -9.21 -21.78
C SER A 68 0.06 -8.49 -22.53
#